data_AF-A0A4Y3URP2-F1
#
_entry.id   AF-A0A4Y3URP2-F1
#
_cell.length_a   1.000
_cell.length_b   1.000
_cell.length_c   1.000
_cell.angle_alpha   90.00
_cell.angle_beta   90.00
_cell.angle_gamma   90.00
#
_symmetry.space_group_name_H-M   'P 1'
#
loop_
_entity.id
_entity.type
_entity.pdbx_description
1 polymer ?
#
loop_
_entity_poly.entity_id
_entity_poly.type
_entity_poly.pdbx_seq_one_letter_code
_entity_poly.pdbx_strand_id
1 'polypeptide(L)'
;MLWRTYGRVIGWMLAIGAIAGAVFLLVVFGLLIPPDRGEESAIVLMPFVGGFFGLITALVSSAVYYLGLFLWTRRPHRSVNSRAWLGAACAALGALGFWLIFGFTLSNWPGVPVWGGIGAAAGILAALIAWPLTALSAQRESLQPAPTGTRA
;
A
#
# COMPACT_ATOMS: atom_id res chain seq x y z
N MET A 1 14.37 12.32 -10.36
CA MET A 1 14.04 11.17 -11.25
C MET A 1 13.18 10.11 -10.55
N LEU A 2 13.43 9.80 -9.28
CA LEU A 2 12.72 8.77 -8.50
C LEU A 2 11.17 8.84 -8.56
N TRP A 3 10.59 10.04 -8.45
CA TRP A 3 9.13 10.22 -8.60
C TRP A 3 8.60 9.83 -10.00
N ARG A 4 9.34 10.12 -11.07
CA ARG A 4 8.95 9.72 -12.43
C ARG A 4 9.04 8.20 -12.62
N THR A 5 10.00 7.55 -11.96
CA THR A 5 10.20 6.10 -12.02
C THR A 5 9.16 5.35 -11.20
N TYR A 6 8.90 5.77 -9.95
CA TYR A 6 8.07 5.01 -9.00
C TYR A 6 6.69 5.62 -8.72
N GLY A 7 6.38 6.82 -9.22
CA GLY A 7 5.07 7.46 -9.02
C GLY A 7 3.91 6.63 -9.58
N ARG A 8 4.14 5.87 -10.65
CA ARG A 8 3.16 4.92 -11.18
C ARG A 8 2.86 3.77 -10.21
N VAL A 9 3.86 3.32 -9.43
CA VAL A 9 3.67 2.29 -8.40
C VAL A 9 2.74 2.82 -7.31
N ILE A 10 3.00 4.04 -6.84
CA ILE A 10 2.18 4.74 -5.85
C ILE A 10 0.74 4.89 -6.36
N GLY A 11 0.54 5.35 -7.60
CA GLY A 11 -0.79 5.47 -8.19
C GLY A 11 -1.59 4.16 -8.18
N TRP A 12 -0.95 3.04 -8.51
CA TRP A 12 -1.59 1.71 -8.45
C TRP A 12 -1.87 1.24 -7.03
N MET A 13 -0.95 1.49 -6.09
CA MET A 13 -1.18 1.16 -4.67
C MET A 13 -2.39 1.91 -4.13
N LEU A 14 -2.56 3.19 -4.46
CA LEU A 14 -3.72 3.99 -4.05
C LEU A 14 -5.02 3.45 -4.65
N ALA A 15 -5.04 3.19 -5.96
CA ALA A 15 -6.22 2.67 -6.64
C ALA A 15 -6.65 1.30 -6.10
N ILE A 16 -5.71 0.36 -6.00
CA ILE A 16 -6.00 -1.00 -5.50
C ILE A 16 -6.35 -0.96 -4.02
N GLY A 17 -5.68 -0.14 -3.21
CA GLY A 17 -6.00 0.01 -1.79
C GLY A 17 -7.43 0.49 -1.56
N ALA A 18 -7.86 1.52 -2.30
CA ALA A 18 -9.24 2.01 -2.23
C ALA A 18 -10.26 0.94 -2.68
N ILE A 19 -10.00 0.25 -3.79
CA ILE A 19 -10.90 -0.82 -4.27
C ILE A 19 -10.95 -1.98 -3.27
N ALA A 20 -9.80 -2.45 -2.79
CA ALA A 20 -9.71 -3.57 -1.86
C ALA A 20 -10.41 -3.26 -0.53
N GLY A 21 -10.24 -2.04 -0.01
CA GLY A 21 -10.94 -1.60 1.19
C GLY A 21 -12.45 -1.55 1.01
N ALA A 22 -12.91 -1.02 -0.13
CA ALA A 22 -14.34 -0.96 -0.44
C ALA A 22 -14.96 -2.35 -0.57
N VAL A 23 -14.29 -3.25 -1.30
CA VAL A 23 -14.71 -4.65 -1.45
C VAL A 23 -14.69 -5.39 -0.11
N PHE A 24 -13.69 -5.16 0.74
CA PHE A 24 -13.59 -5.80 2.05
C PHE A 24 -14.81 -5.48 2.92
N LEU A 25 -15.17 -4.20 3.09
CA LEU A 25 -16.34 -3.85 3.89
C LEU A 25 -17.66 -4.20 3.20
N LEU A 26 -17.73 -4.16 1.87
CA LEU A 26 -18.90 -4.68 1.13
C LEU A 26 -19.13 -6.16 1.42
N VAL A 27 -18.08 -6.99 1.42
CA VAL A 27 -18.19 -8.43 1.70
C VAL A 27 -18.55 -8.67 3.16
N VAL A 28 -17.88 -8.00 4.10
CA VAL A 28 -18.15 -8.18 5.52
C VAL A 28 -19.58 -7.78 5.89
N PHE A 29 -20.05 -6.62 5.45
CA PHE A 29 -21.38 -6.12 5.83
C PHE A 29 -22.50 -6.55 4.88
N GLY A 30 -22.20 -6.77 3.61
CA GLY A 30 -23.20 -7.17 2.60
C GLY A 30 -23.44 -8.68 2.52
N LEU A 31 -22.49 -9.51 2.95
CA LEU A 31 -22.63 -10.97 2.88
C LEU A 31 -22.60 -11.67 4.25
N LEU A 32 -21.84 -11.17 5.22
CA LEU A 32 -21.64 -11.88 6.50
C LEU A 32 -22.54 -11.37 7.63
N ILE A 33 -23.13 -10.17 7.50
CA ILE A 33 -24.03 -9.59 8.50
C ILE A 33 -25.46 -9.64 7.93
N PRO A 34 -26.40 -10.35 8.57
CA PRO A 34 -27.79 -10.36 8.15
C PRO A 34 -28.36 -8.93 8.21
N PRO A 35 -29.10 -8.47 7.19
CA PRO A 35 -29.77 -7.18 7.25
C PRO A 35 -30.90 -7.25 8.28
N ASP A 36 -30.62 -6.77 9.50
CA ASP A 36 -31.65 -6.52 10.48
C ASP A 36 -32.49 -5.30 10.03
N ARG A 37 -33.80 -5.34 10.29
CA ARG A 37 -34.79 -4.38 9.75
C ARG A 37 -34.43 -2.94 10.12
N GLY A 38 -33.82 -2.20 9.19
CA GLY A 38 -33.47 -0.78 9.34
C GLY A 38 -32.03 -0.38 8.98
N GLU A 39 -31.13 -1.34 8.72
CA GLU A 39 -29.70 -1.05 8.46
C GLU A 39 -29.31 -0.94 6.97
N GLU A 40 -30.28 -0.84 6.07
CA GLU A 40 -30.05 -0.74 4.62
C GLU A 40 -29.09 0.40 4.24
N SER A 41 -29.17 1.53 4.95
CA SER A 41 -28.25 2.67 4.75
C SER A 41 -26.81 2.36 5.16
N ALA A 42 -26.60 1.50 6.16
CA ALA A 42 -25.27 1.10 6.59
C ALA A 42 -24.60 0.25 5.51
N ILE A 43 -25.31 -0.74 4.95
CA ILE A 43 -24.80 -1.61 3.87
C ILE A 43 -24.36 -0.79 2.64
N VAL A 44 -25.07 0.29 2.33
CA VAL A 44 -24.72 1.18 1.20
C VAL A 44 -23.52 2.07 1.52
N LEU A 45 -23.32 2.48 2.78
CA LEU A 45 -22.24 3.38 3.19
C LEU A 45 -20.92 2.65 3.48
N MET A 46 -20.97 1.40 3.96
CA MET A 46 -19.80 0.63 4.36
C MET A 46 -18.74 0.46 3.25
N PRO A 47 -19.07 0.27 1.96
CA PRO A 47 -18.08 0.26 0.89
C PRO A 47 -17.31 1.58 0.77
N PHE A 48 -17.95 2.73 0.99
CA PHE A 48 -17.26 4.02 0.97
C PHE A 48 -16.32 4.19 2.15
N VAL A 49 -16.76 3.78 3.35
CA VAL A 49 -15.91 3.74 4.55
C VAL A 49 -14.70 2.82 4.31
N GLY A 50 -14.94 1.66 3.72
CA GLY A 50 -13.90 0.69 3.40
C GLY A 50 -12.90 1.26 2.40
N GLY A 51 -13.39 1.89 1.34
CA GLY A 51 -12.55 2.54 0.34
C GLY A 51 -11.72 3.68 0.91
N PHE A 52 -12.28 4.46 1.84
CA PHE A 52 -11.56 5.51 2.55
C PHE A 52 -10.42 4.95 3.41
N PHE A 53 -10.68 3.93 4.23
CA PHE A 53 -9.63 3.28 5.03
C PHE A 53 -8.59 2.57 4.17
N GLY A 54 -9.02 1.97 3.06
CA GLY A 54 -8.14 1.38 2.05
C GLY A 54 -7.21 2.42 1.41
N LEU A 55 -7.73 3.61 1.09
CA LEU A 55 -6.96 4.73 0.56
C LEU A 55 -5.94 5.25 1.58
N ILE A 56 -6.33 5.44 2.84
CA ILE A 56 -5.40 5.88 3.91
C ILE A 56 -4.29 4.85 4.10
N THR A 57 -4.64 3.57 4.16
CA THR A 57 -3.66 2.47 4.27
C THR A 57 -2.65 2.56 3.12
N ALA A 58 -3.14 2.72 1.88
CA ALA A 58 -2.29 2.84 0.71
C ALA A 58 -1.44 4.11 0.71
N LEU A 59 -1.94 5.24 1.23
CA LEU A 59 -1.18 6.48 1.39
C LEU A 59 0.00 6.28 2.35
N VAL A 60 -0.25 5.70 3.53
CA VAL A 60 0.80 5.42 4.51
C VAL A 60 1.82 4.43 3.95
N SER A 61 1.37 3.33 3.35
CA SER A 61 2.25 2.38 2.66
C SER A 61 3.08 3.04 1.57
N SER A 62 2.48 3.92 0.75
CA SER A 62 3.17 4.62 -0.32
C SER A 62 4.21 5.61 0.19
N ALA A 63 3.93 6.30 1.30
CA ALA A 63 4.87 7.20 1.94
C ALA A 63 6.09 6.45 2.49
N VAL A 64 5.87 5.34 3.21
CA VAL A 64 6.95 4.49 3.74
C VAL A 64 7.74 3.83 2.61
N TYR A 65 7.05 3.33 1.58
CA TYR A 65 7.64 2.83 0.34
C TYR A 65 8.57 3.85 -0.31
N TYR A 66 8.07 5.07 -0.54
CA TYR A 66 8.81 6.12 -1.23
C TYR A 66 10.03 6.55 -0.41
N LEU A 67 9.87 6.74 0.90
CA LEU A 67 10.96 7.09 1.81
C LEU A 67 12.03 6.00 1.84
N GLY A 68 11.61 4.73 1.96
CA GLY A 68 12.51 3.58 1.97
C GLY A 68 13.34 3.49 0.68
N LEU A 69 12.69 3.56 -0.48
CA LEU A 69 13.39 3.57 -1.76
C LEU A 69 14.29 4.79 -1.92
N PHE A 70 13.80 5.98 -1.58
CA PHE A 70 14.58 7.21 -1.67
C PHE A 70 15.89 7.13 -0.88
N LEU A 71 15.85 6.61 0.35
CA LEU A 71 17.03 6.42 1.18
C LEU A 71 17.94 5.32 0.61
N TRP A 72 17.37 4.24 0.08
CA TRP A 72 18.13 3.09 -0.41
C TRP A 72 18.84 3.33 -1.73
N THR A 73 18.22 4.08 -2.65
CA THR A 73 18.78 4.40 -3.96
C THR A 73 19.75 5.58 -3.91
N ARG A 74 20.07 6.13 -2.73
CA ARG A 74 21.20 7.07 -2.58
C ARG A 74 22.53 6.44 -3.00
N ARG A 75 22.64 5.11 -3.00
CA ARG A 75 23.81 4.38 -3.53
C ARG A 75 23.48 3.85 -4.94
N PRO A 76 24.28 4.18 -5.97
CA PRO A 76 23.94 3.93 -7.38
C PRO A 76 23.94 2.44 -7.78
N HIS A 77 24.62 1.55 -7.05
CA HIS A 77 24.81 0.14 -7.43
C HIS A 77 23.82 -0.84 -6.80
N ARG A 78 22.52 -0.52 -6.83
CA ARG A 78 21.48 -1.44 -6.31
C ARG A 78 20.77 -2.15 -7.45
N SER A 79 20.78 -3.49 -7.40
CA SER A 79 20.10 -4.36 -8.36
C SER A 79 18.58 -4.16 -8.33
N VAL A 80 17.92 -4.52 -9.45
CA VAL A 80 16.45 -4.49 -9.58
C VAL A 80 15.77 -5.25 -8.44
N ASN A 81 16.20 -6.49 -8.18
CA ASN A 81 15.62 -7.32 -7.12
C ASN A 81 15.80 -6.70 -5.73
N SER A 82 16.93 -6.06 -5.46
CA SER A 82 17.15 -5.38 -4.17
C SER A 82 16.17 -4.22 -3.96
N ARG A 83 15.92 -3.42 -5.00
CA ARG A 83 14.96 -2.31 -4.94
C ARG A 83 13.53 -2.83 -4.81
N ALA A 84 13.17 -3.86 -5.56
CA ALA A 84 11.83 -4.48 -5.48
C ALA A 84 11.54 -5.04 -4.09
N TRP A 85 12.51 -5.77 -3.51
CA TRP A 85 12.38 -6.33 -2.16
C TRP A 85 12.23 -5.26 -1.10
N LEU A 86 13.06 -4.23 -1.13
CA LEU A 86 12.92 -3.14 -0.18
C LEU A 86 11.59 -2.41 -0.35
N GLY A 87 11.19 -2.12 -1.59
CA GLY A 87 9.91 -1.47 -1.87
C GLY A 87 8.75 -2.29 -1.27
N ALA A 88 8.72 -3.59 -1.51
CA ALA A 88 7.69 -4.47 -0.97
C ALA A 88 7.70 -4.49 0.57
N ALA A 89 8.87 -4.61 1.20
CA ALA A 89 9.01 -4.61 2.65
C ALA A 89 8.53 -3.29 3.27
N CYS A 90 8.95 -2.15 2.72
CA CYS A 90 8.53 -0.83 3.19
C CYS A 90 7.02 -0.61 3.01
N ALA A 91 6.45 -1.02 1.87
CA ALA A 91 5.01 -0.94 1.64
C ALA A 91 4.23 -1.79 2.64
N ALA A 92 4.69 -3.02 2.91
CA ALA A 92 4.08 -3.91 3.88
C ALA A 92 4.12 -3.35 5.31
N LEU A 93 5.30 -2.86 5.72
CA LEU A 93 5.49 -2.27 7.04
C LEU A 93 4.67 -0.99 7.22
N GLY A 94 4.48 -0.19 6.16
CA GLY A 94 3.61 0.98 6.22
C GLY A 94 2.15 0.62 6.47
N ALA A 95 1.63 -0.42 5.81
CA ALA A 95 0.26 -0.88 6.03
C ALA A 95 0.09 -1.48 7.43
N LEU A 96 1.00 -2.39 7.82
CA LEU A 96 0.97 -3.02 9.13
C LEU A 96 1.08 -1.97 10.24
N GLY A 97 2.03 -1.05 10.12
CA GLY A 97 2.25 0.02 11.08
C GLY A 97 1.03 0.93 11.23
N PHE A 98 0.39 1.30 10.12
CA PHE A 98 -0.86 2.07 10.15
C PHE A 98 -1.93 1.36 10.99
N TRP A 99 -2.22 0.09 10.69
CA TRP A 99 -3.28 -0.65 11.37
C TRP A 99 -2.95 -0.95 12.83
N LEU A 100 -1.69 -1.24 13.17
CA LEU A 100 -1.28 -1.42 14.57
C LEU A 100 -1.44 -0.13 15.38
N ILE A 101 -1.02 1.00 14.84
CA ILE A 101 -1.18 2.31 15.50
C ILE A 101 -2.67 2.65 15.63
N PHE A 102 -3.43 2.51 14.55
CA PHE A 102 -4.88 2.75 14.55
C PHE A 102 -5.62 1.86 15.56
N GLY A 103 -5.26 0.59 15.63
CA GLY A 103 -5.86 -0.35 16.57
C GLY A 103 -5.52 -0.04 18.02
N PHE A 104 -4.27 0.34 18.28
CA PHE A 104 -3.85 0.77 19.60
C PHE A 104 -4.54 2.07 20.03
N THR A 105 -4.70 3.05 19.13
CA THR A 105 -5.35 4.32 19.48
C THR A 105 -6.85 4.17 19.72
N LEU A 106 -7.53 3.27 19.01
CA LEU A 106 -8.98 3.05 19.19
C LEU A 106 -9.33 2.13 20.35
N SER A 107 -8.53 1.09 20.59
CA SER A 107 -8.92 -0.02 21.46
C SER A 107 -7.85 -0.40 22.47
N ASN A 108 -6.76 0.36 22.55
CA ASN A 108 -5.59 0.08 23.38
C ASN A 108 -5.03 -1.35 23.08
N TRP A 109 -4.24 -1.92 23.98
CA TRP A 109 -3.64 -3.25 23.81
C TRP A 109 -4.59 -4.37 23.36
N PRO A 110 -5.84 -4.47 23.86
CA PRO A 110 -6.77 -5.52 23.43
C PRO A 110 -7.11 -5.51 21.94
N GLY A 111 -7.06 -4.36 21.27
CA GLY A 111 -7.34 -4.29 19.82
C GLY A 111 -6.18 -4.71 18.94
N VAL A 112 -4.95 -4.67 19.45
CA VAL A 112 -3.72 -4.90 18.67
C VAL A 112 -3.74 -6.23 17.90
N PRO A 113 -4.20 -7.36 18.44
CA PRO A 113 -4.25 -8.61 17.68
C PRO A 113 -5.19 -8.56 16.47
N VAL A 114 -6.39 -7.99 16.62
CA VAL A 114 -7.39 -7.91 15.54
C VAL A 114 -6.92 -6.98 14.44
N TRP A 115 -6.50 -5.77 14.81
CA TRP A 115 -6.00 -4.78 13.86
C TRP A 115 -4.66 -5.18 13.26
N GLY A 116 -3.81 -5.88 14.02
CA GLY A 116 -2.58 -6.48 13.52
C GLY A 116 -2.83 -7.55 12.45
N GLY A 117 -3.88 -8.36 12.60
CA GLY A 117 -4.31 -9.31 11.57
C GLY A 117 -4.73 -8.61 10.27
N ILE A 118 -5.55 -7.57 10.37
CA ILE A 118 -5.96 -6.74 9.23
C ILE A 118 -4.72 -6.07 8.59
N GLY A 119 -3.83 -5.52 9.43
CA GLY A 119 -2.58 -4.90 9.00
C GLY A 119 -1.64 -5.85 8.29
N ALA A 120 -1.54 -7.11 8.75
CA ALA A 120 -0.74 -8.14 8.10
C ALA A 120 -1.29 -8.50 6.72
N ALA A 121 -2.62 -8.68 6.60
CA ALA A 121 -3.26 -8.95 5.31
C ALA A 121 -3.08 -7.77 4.34
N ALA A 122 -3.30 -6.54 4.80
CA ALA A 122 -3.07 -5.32 4.02
C ALA A 122 -1.59 -5.18 3.62
N GLY A 123 -0.67 -5.52 4.52
CA GLY A 123 0.77 -5.48 4.27
C GLY A 123 1.21 -6.49 3.20
N ILE A 124 0.69 -7.72 3.25
CA ILE A 124 0.92 -8.74 2.21
C ILE A 124 0.41 -8.23 0.87
N LEU A 125 -0.81 -7.69 0.82
CA LEU A 125 -1.38 -7.14 -0.41
C LEU A 125 -0.52 -5.99 -0.96
N ALA A 126 -0.09 -5.06 -0.09
CA ALA A 126 0.77 -3.95 -0.46
C ALA A 126 2.12 -4.45 -1.03
N ALA A 127 2.73 -5.48 -0.44
CA ALA A 127 3.95 -6.10 -0.94
C ALA A 127 3.75 -6.76 -2.32
N LEU A 128 2.65 -7.50 -2.50
CA LEU A 128 2.32 -8.19 -3.76
C LEU A 128 2.10 -7.20 -4.92
N ILE A 129 1.63 -5.98 -4.63
CA ILE A 129 1.48 -4.91 -5.62
C ILE A 129 2.81 -4.20 -5.84
N ALA A 130 3.46 -3.78 -4.76
CA ALA A 130 4.67 -2.95 -4.84
C ALA A 130 5.85 -3.72 -5.48
N TRP A 131 6.01 -5.01 -5.19
CA TRP A 131 7.11 -5.82 -5.70
C TRP A 131 7.21 -5.82 -7.24
N PRO A 132 6.23 -6.36 -7.99
CA PRO A 132 6.32 -6.49 -9.44
C PRO A 132 6.40 -5.13 -10.12
N LEU A 133 5.63 -4.15 -9.63
CA LEU A 133 5.62 -2.80 -10.18
C LEU A 133 6.95 -2.07 -9.97
N THR A 134 7.59 -2.25 -8.82
CA THR A 134 8.92 -1.71 -8.53
C THR A 134 9.99 -2.39 -9.39
N ALA A 135 9.91 -3.71 -9.56
CA ALA A 135 10.82 -4.46 -10.43
C ALA A 135 10.72 -3.97 -11.89
N LEU A 136 9.51 -3.86 -12.44
CA LEU A 136 9.28 -3.34 -13.79
C LEU A 136 9.78 -1.90 -13.94
N SER A 137 9.56 -1.05 -12.95
CA SER A 137 10.00 0.35 -12.99
C SER A 137 11.52 0.47 -12.94
N ALA A 138 12.18 -0.33 -12.09
CA ALA A 138 13.63 -0.38 -12.00
C ALA A 138 14.29 -0.98 -13.26
N GLN A 139 13.68 -1.99 -13.89
CA GLN A 139 14.14 -2.53 -15.18
C GLN A 139 14.09 -1.46 -16.27
N ARG A 140 12.97 -0.72 -16.38
CA ARG A 140 12.84 0.38 -17.34
C ARG A 140 13.89 1.45 -17.16
N GLU A 141 14.20 1.80 -15.91
CA GLU A 141 15.26 2.77 -15.60
C GLU A 141 16.63 2.24 -16.07
N SER A 142 16.93 0.96 -15.88
CA SER A 142 18.21 0.37 -16.33
C SER A 142 18.38 0.28 -17.85
N LEU A 143 17.27 0.29 -18.59
CA LEU A 143 17.26 0.21 -20.05
C LEU A 143 17.29 1.60 -20.72
N GLN A 144 17.15 2.69 -19.96
CA GLN A 144 17.23 4.03 -20.54
C GLN A 144 18.69 4.34 -20.93
N PRO A 145 18.96 4.72 -22.19
CA PRO A 145 20.29 5.12 -22.61
C PRO A 145 20.77 6.31 -21.77
N ALA A 146 22.06 6.32 -21.42
CA ALA A 146 22.67 7.42 -20.69
C ALA A 146 22.34 8.75 -21.39
N PRO A 147 22.04 9.84 -20.65
CA PRO A 147 21.75 11.12 -21.28
C PRO A 147 22.91 11.49 -22.21
N THR A 148 22.62 11.60 -23.51
CA THR A 148 23.53 12.16 -24.51
C THR A 148 23.69 13.65 -24.21
N GLY A 149 24.57 14.00 -23.26
CA GLY A 149 24.67 15.40 -22.83
C GLY A 149 25.68 15.77 -21.75
N THR A 150 26.63 14.93 -21.37
CA THR A 150 27.75 15.35 -20.50
C THR A 150 29.10 14.89 -21.07
N ARG A 151 29.39 15.33 -22.29
CA ARG A 151 30.76 15.62 -22.74
C ARG A 151 30.77 17.04 -23.27
N ALA A 152 31.14 17.98 -22.42
CA ALA A 152 31.76 19.25 -22.74
C ALA A 152 32.58 19.65 -21.52
#